data_AF-A0A3Q8D744-F1
#
_entry.id   AF-A0A3Q8D744-F1
#
_cell.length_a   1.000
_cell.length_b   1.000
_cell.length_c   1.000
_cell.angle_alpha   90.00
_cell.angle_beta   90.00
_cell.angle_gamma   90.00
#
_symmetry.space_group_name_H-M   'P 1'
#
loop_
_entity.id
_entity.type
_entity.pdbx_description
1 polymer ?
#
loop_
_entity_poly.entity_id
_entity_poly.type
_entity_poly.pdbx_seq_one_letter_code
_entity_poly.pdbx_strand_id
1 'polypeptide(L)'
;MKVKELIAQLQLHDPDAVVVIAGFETQSTGLVAEADTIKECVTVPVQADSMTGDRSLAKEGSPSVWLGWGNDYRTEFFVSAINDPDELA
;
A
#
# COMPACT_ATOMS: atom_id res chain seq x y z
N MET A 1 9.19 5.85 -5.81
CA MET A 1 8.59 5.78 -7.16
C MET A 1 7.21 6.41 -7.11
N LYS A 2 6.84 7.24 -8.08
CA LYS A 2 5.48 7.85 -8.12
C LYS A 2 4.48 6.85 -8.71
N VAL A 3 3.22 6.94 -8.33
CA VAL A 3 2.13 6.05 -8.82
C VAL A 3 2.07 6.02 -10.35
N LYS A 4 2.18 7.19 -10.99
CA LYS A 4 2.20 7.31 -12.46
C LYS A 4 3.38 6.58 -13.13
N GLU A 5 4.52 6.48 -12.44
CA GLU A 5 5.71 5.80 -12.94
C GLU A 5 5.53 4.28 -12.84
N LEU A 6 4.92 3.80 -11.73
CA LEU A 6 4.56 2.40 -11.57
C LEU A 6 3.56 1.95 -12.65
N ILE A 7 2.51 2.74 -12.89
CA ILE A 7 1.51 2.45 -13.93
C ILE A 7 2.19 2.38 -15.32
N ALA A 8 3.05 3.35 -15.64
CA ALA A 8 3.76 3.36 -16.90
C ALA A 8 4.69 2.15 -17.06
N GLN A 9 5.35 1.70 -15.99
CA GLN A 9 6.16 0.49 -16.01
C GLN A 9 5.32 -0.77 -16.20
N LEU A 10 4.20 -0.91 -15.49
CA LEU A 10 3.29 -2.06 -15.64
C LEU A 10 2.75 -2.14 -17.07
N GLN A 11 2.30 -1.01 -17.63
CA GLN A 11 1.81 -0.94 -19.02
C GLN A 11 2.90 -1.22 -20.07
N LEU A 12 4.15 -0.83 -19.80
CA LEU A 12 5.27 -1.04 -20.72
C LEU A 12 5.70 -2.51 -20.78
N HIS A 13 5.62 -3.21 -19.64
CA HIS A 13 6.13 -4.58 -19.52
C HIS A 13 5.08 -5.62 -19.91
N ASP A 14 3.92 -5.62 -19.25
CA ASP A 14 2.84 -6.55 -19.54
C ASP A 14 1.53 -6.03 -18.90
N PRO A 15 0.54 -5.59 -19.70
CA PRO A 15 -0.74 -5.12 -19.19
C PRO A 15 -1.56 -6.22 -18.50
N ASP A 16 -1.24 -7.50 -18.72
CA ASP A 16 -1.90 -8.64 -18.07
C ASP A 16 -1.17 -9.10 -16.79
N ALA A 17 -0.10 -8.39 -16.38
CA ALA A 17 0.64 -8.72 -15.17
C ALA A 17 -0.19 -8.49 -13.90
N VAL A 18 -0.12 -9.46 -12.98
CA VAL A 18 -0.79 -9.40 -11.67
C VAL A 18 0.14 -8.76 -10.63
N VAL A 19 -0.38 -7.77 -9.89
CA VAL A 19 0.34 -7.18 -8.75
C VAL A 19 0.15 -8.07 -7.53
N VAL A 20 1.25 -8.54 -6.96
CA VAL A 20 1.25 -9.39 -5.76
C VAL A 20 1.83 -8.67 -4.56
N ILE A 21 1.22 -8.86 -3.40
CA ILE A 21 1.64 -8.34 -2.10
C ILE A 21 2.16 -9.51 -1.28
N ALA A 22 3.41 -9.43 -0.84
CA ALA A 22 3.94 -10.37 0.14
C ALA A 22 3.35 -10.02 1.51
N GLY A 23 2.75 -11.01 2.17
CA GLY A 23 2.14 -10.83 3.48
C GLY A 23 3.19 -10.37 4.50
N PHE A 24 2.95 -9.20 5.10
CA PHE A 24 3.66 -8.70 6.28
C PHE A 24 3.28 -9.56 7.50
N GLU A 25 3.76 -10.79 7.57
CA GLU A 25 3.92 -11.47 8.84
C GLU A 25 5.42 -11.56 9.14
N THR A 26 5.78 -11.61 10.41
CA THR A 26 7.15 -11.74 10.92
C THR A 26 7.85 -13.03 10.47
N GLN A 27 7.20 -13.84 9.63
CA GLN A 27 7.74 -15.04 8.99
C GLN A 27 7.64 -14.89 7.48
N SER A 28 8.80 -14.95 6.82
CA SER A 28 8.86 -15.05 5.37
C SER A 28 8.22 -16.37 4.93
N THR A 29 7.05 -16.29 4.29
CA THR A 29 6.44 -17.43 3.61
C THR A 29 6.69 -17.30 2.10
N GLY A 30 6.66 -18.43 1.38
CA GLY A 30 6.67 -18.41 -0.09
C GLY A 30 5.32 -18.01 -0.70
N LEU A 31 4.35 -17.60 0.11
CA LEU A 31 3.00 -17.27 -0.32
C LEU A 31 2.85 -15.76 -0.46
N VAL A 32 2.22 -15.34 -1.55
CA VAL A 32 1.87 -13.95 -1.84
C VAL A 32 0.39 -13.87 -2.15
N ALA A 33 -0.22 -12.71 -1.92
CA ALA A 33 -1.61 -12.44 -2.25
C ALA A 33 -1.69 -11.57 -3.50
N GLU A 34 -2.66 -11.84 -4.37
CA GLU A 34 -3.04 -10.90 -5.44
C GLU A 34 -3.68 -9.65 -4.81
N ALA A 35 -3.26 -8.47 -5.25
CA ALA A 35 -3.89 -7.22 -4.85
C ALA A 35 -5.23 -7.07 -5.59
N ASP A 36 -6.34 -7.10 -4.87
CA ASP A 36 -7.69 -6.89 -5.42
C ASP A 36 -8.30 -5.54 -4.99
N THR A 37 -7.61 -4.81 -4.11
CA THR A 37 -8.09 -3.56 -3.51
C THR A 37 -7.09 -2.44 -3.75
N ILE A 38 -7.58 -1.31 -4.27
CA ILE A 38 -6.79 -0.09 -4.50
C ILE A 38 -7.53 1.09 -3.86
N LYS A 39 -6.82 1.89 -3.06
CA LYS A 39 -7.34 3.11 -2.44
C LYS A 39 -6.39 4.27 -2.65
N GLU A 40 -6.93 5.40 -3.09
CA GLU A 40 -6.19 6.66 -3.12
C GLU A 40 -6.00 7.18 -1.69
N CYS A 41 -4.83 7.73 -1.40
CA CYS A 41 -4.51 8.30 -0.10
C CYS A 41 -3.48 9.42 -0.20
N VAL A 42 -3.18 10.06 0.92
CA VAL A 42 -2.16 11.10 1.03
C VAL A 42 -1.14 10.67 2.08
N THR A 43 0.15 10.84 1.76
CA THR A 43 1.24 10.46 2.67
C THR A 43 2.31 11.53 2.81
N VAL A 44 3.01 11.48 3.95
CA VAL A 44 4.20 12.28 4.26
C VAL A 44 5.39 11.35 4.54
N PRO A 45 6.62 11.77 4.24
CA PRO A 45 7.80 10.97 4.56
C PRO A 45 7.99 10.89 6.08
N VAL A 46 8.40 9.73 6.57
CA VAL A 46 8.78 9.53 7.98
C VAL A 46 10.13 8.79 8.05
N GLN A 47 10.75 8.79 9.22
CA GLN A 47 11.97 8.01 9.43
C GLN A 47 11.61 6.53 9.43
N ALA A 48 12.12 5.79 8.45
CA ALA A 48 11.85 4.36 8.33
C ALA A 48 12.54 3.53 9.40
N ASP A 49 11.82 2.53 9.88
CA ASP A 49 12.37 1.36 10.55
C ASP A 49 12.03 0.08 9.78
N SER A 50 12.54 -1.06 10.24
CA SER A 50 12.35 -2.36 9.58
C SER A 50 10.91 -2.89 9.59
N MET A 51 10.00 -2.24 10.32
CA MET A 51 8.62 -2.66 10.56
C MET A 51 7.59 -1.69 9.98
N THR A 52 7.87 -0.38 9.96
CA THR A 52 6.87 0.66 9.69
C THR A 52 6.97 1.32 8.31
N GLY A 53 8.10 1.16 7.60
CA GLY A 53 8.30 1.78 6.29
C GLY A 53 8.61 3.27 6.34
N ASP A 54 8.70 3.94 5.19
CA ASP A 54 9.23 5.32 5.06
C ASP A 54 8.16 6.39 4.85
N ARG A 55 6.86 6.02 4.93
CA ARG A 55 5.73 6.94 4.75
C ARG A 55 4.64 6.71 5.78
N SER A 56 3.99 7.78 6.21
CA SER A 56 2.78 7.74 7.05
C SER A 56 1.58 8.34 6.33
N LEU A 57 0.38 7.86 6.63
CA LEU A 57 -0.88 8.47 6.18
C LEU A 57 -1.05 9.85 6.80
N ALA A 58 -1.60 10.79 6.02
CA ALA A 58 -1.81 12.17 6.45
C ALA A 58 -2.98 12.82 5.72
N LYS A 59 -3.52 13.90 6.27
CA LYS A 59 -4.56 14.71 5.62
C LYS A 59 -4.02 15.61 4.50
N GLU A 60 -2.75 16.02 4.60
CA GLU A 60 -2.04 16.84 3.62
C GLU A 60 -0.65 16.26 3.32
N GLY A 61 -0.21 16.34 2.06
CA GLY A 61 1.05 15.74 1.63
C GLY A 61 1.06 15.33 0.16
N SER A 62 1.72 14.21 -0.13
CA SER A 62 1.86 13.69 -1.49
C SER A 62 0.76 12.69 -1.84
N PRO A 63 0.08 12.84 -3.00
CA PRO A 63 -0.84 11.84 -3.51
C PRO A 63 -0.16 10.48 -3.64
N SER A 64 -0.82 9.44 -3.12
CA SER A 64 -0.32 8.08 -2.98
C SER A 64 -1.45 7.09 -3.23
N VAL A 65 -1.10 5.80 -3.37
CA VAL A 65 -2.07 4.71 -3.43
C VAL A 65 -1.66 3.63 -2.45
N TRP A 66 -2.65 3.05 -1.78
CA TRP A 66 -2.52 1.83 -1.02
C TRP A 66 -3.07 0.66 -1.83
N LEU A 67 -2.33 -0.45 -1.83
CA LEU A 67 -2.71 -1.70 -2.46
C LEU A 67 -2.94 -2.72 -1.36
N GLY A 68 -4.05 -3.45 -1.43
CA GLY A 68 -4.43 -4.43 -0.44
C GLY A 68 -5.14 -5.64 -1.04
N TRP A 69 -5.50 -6.56 -0.14
CA TRP A 69 -6.18 -7.80 -0.46
C TRP A 69 -7.45 -7.93 0.39
N GLY A 70 -8.61 -8.16 -0.22
CA GLY A 70 -9.91 -8.12 0.43
C GLY A 70 -10.10 -9.19 1.51
N ASN A 71 -9.36 -10.29 1.45
CA ASN A 71 -9.37 -11.33 2.48
C ASN A 71 -8.30 -11.13 3.57
N ASP A 72 -7.49 -10.07 3.52
CA ASP A 72 -6.60 -9.71 4.62
C ASP A 72 -7.42 -9.07 5.75
N TYR A 73 -7.35 -9.65 6.95
CA TYR A 73 -8.08 -9.18 8.13
C TYR A 73 -7.70 -7.75 8.57
N ARG A 74 -6.59 -7.20 8.07
CA ARG A 74 -6.14 -5.83 8.33
C ARG A 74 -6.68 -4.82 7.32
N THR A 75 -7.26 -5.28 6.20
CA THR A 75 -7.71 -4.39 5.13
C THR A 75 -8.71 -3.35 5.61
N GLU A 76 -9.69 -3.73 6.44
CA GLU A 76 -10.67 -2.80 6.99
C GLU A 76 -10.02 -1.71 7.85
N PHE A 77 -9.02 -2.09 8.65
CA PHE A 77 -8.26 -1.14 9.48
C PHE A 77 -7.53 -0.11 8.61
N PHE A 78 -6.82 -0.55 7.57
CA PHE A 78 -6.13 0.37 6.65
C PHE A 78 -7.10 1.26 5.88
N VAL A 79 -8.25 0.73 5.45
CA VAL A 79 -9.28 1.52 4.78
C VAL A 79 -9.85 2.59 5.71
N SER A 80 -10.10 2.27 6.99
CA SER A 80 -10.53 3.26 7.99
C SER A 80 -9.47 4.35 8.18
N ALA A 81 -8.22 3.95 8.40
CA ALA A 81 -7.10 4.85 8.60
C ALA A 81 -6.80 5.77 7.40
N ILE A 82 -7.07 5.31 6.18
CA ILE A 82 -6.96 6.16 4.98
C ILE A 82 -8.03 7.26 4.99
N ASN A 83 -9.23 6.96 5.48
CA ASN A 83 -10.33 7.92 5.55
C ASN A 83 -10.16 8.90 6.72
N ASP A 84 -9.61 8.45 7.85
CA ASP A 84 -9.23 9.32 8.97
C ASP A 84 -7.84 8.98 9.53
N PRO A 85 -6.77 9.59 8.97
CA PRO A 85 -5.41 9.34 9.42
C PRO A 85 -5.14 9.71 10.88
N ASP A 86 -5.97 10.56 11.49
CA ASP A 86 -5.79 11.00 12.88
C ASP A 86 -6.19 9.92 13.89
N GLU A 87 -6.98 8.92 13.48
CA GLU A 87 -7.29 7.74 14.32
C GLU A 87 -6.06 6.84 14.57
N LEU A 88 -4.99 7.01 13.77
CA LEU A 88 -3.73 6.27 13.93
C LEU A 88 -2.74 6.91 14.91
N ALA A 89 -3.01 8.12 15.39
CA ALA A 89 -2.08 8.93 16.19
C ALA A 89 -2.04 8.57 17.69
#